data_AF-A0A1V4HSH7-F1
#
_entry.id   AF-A0A1V4HSH7-F1
#
_cell.length_a   1.000
_cell.length_b   1.000
_cell.length_c   1.000
_cell.angle_alpha   90.00
_cell.angle_beta   90.00
_cell.angle_gamma   90.00
#
_symmetry.space_group_name_H-M   'P 1'
#
loop_
_entity.id
_entity.type
_entity.pdbx_description
1 polymer ?
#
loop_
_entity_poly.entity_id
_entity_poly.type
_entity_poly.pdbx_seq_one_letter_code
_entity_poly.pdbx_strand_id
1 'polypeptide(L)'
;MKVEIEPNLFIESDTHGYQVVKYTGYRFDKKLNRDVETYNVLANFQTVKGCAKWISLSLKVKESTAATLKELVQDVKRIEKYIENKINF
;
A
#
# COMPACT_ATOMS: atom_id res chain seq x y z
N MET A 1 7.04 -5.25 10.21
CA MET A 1 5.56 -5.15 10.17
C MET A 1 5.12 -5.32 8.72
N LYS A 2 4.06 -6.09 8.46
CA LYS A 2 3.48 -6.26 7.12
C LYS A 2 1.96 -6.18 7.25
N VAL A 3 1.35 -5.21 6.58
CA VAL A 3 -0.10 -4.96 6.62
C VAL A 3 -0.63 -4.99 5.21
N GLU A 4 -1.60 -5.88 4.95
CA GLU A 4 -2.32 -5.89 3.69
C GLU A 4 -3.37 -4.78 3.68
N ILE A 5 -3.33 -3.94 2.65
CA ILE A 5 -4.29 -2.85 2.46
C ILE A 5 -5.37 -3.27 1.46
N GLU A 6 -4.95 -3.98 0.41
CA GLU A 6 -5.78 -4.54 -0.67
C GLU A 6 -5.15 -5.85 -1.17
N PRO A 7 -5.88 -6.68 -1.94
CA PRO A 7 -5.32 -7.91 -2.48
C PRO A 7 -3.98 -7.69 -3.19
N ASN A 8 -2.95 -8.35 -2.67
CA ASN A 8 -1.56 -8.25 -3.14
C ASN A 8 -0.88 -6.89 -2.93
N LEU A 9 -1.49 -5.91 -2.25
CA LEU A 9 -0.91 -4.60 -1.95
C LEU A 9 -0.69 -4.44 -0.44
N PHE A 10 0.57 -4.26 -0.06
CA PHE A 10 1.00 -4.25 1.34
C PHE A 10 1.77 -2.98 1.67
N ILE A 11 1.69 -2.59 2.94
CA ILE A 11 2.67 -1.72 3.58
C ILE A 11 3.57 -2.60 4.43
N GLU A 12 4.87 -2.56 4.16
CA GLU A 12 5.87 -3.26 4.96
C GLU A 12 6.78 -2.25 5.65
N SER A 13 7.18 -2.54 6.88
CA SER A 13 8.20 -1.78 7.58
C SER A 13 9.55 -2.47 7.42
N ASP A 14 10.59 -1.69 7.14
CA ASP A 14 11.98 -2.13 7.15
C ASP A 14 12.78 -1.34 8.21
N THR A 15 14.10 -1.53 8.24
CA THR A 15 15.00 -0.78 9.14
C THR A 15 15.06 0.72 8.83
N HIS A 16 14.59 1.17 7.66
CA HIS A 16 14.74 2.53 7.17
C HIS A 16 13.40 3.28 7.05
N GLY A 17 12.27 2.63 7.34
CA GLY A 17 10.94 3.20 7.29
C GLY A 17 9.89 2.20 6.81
N TYR A 18 9.14 2.61 5.79
CA TYR A 18 7.98 1.91 5.27
C TYR A 18 7.99 1.88 3.74
N GLN A 19 7.65 0.74 3.17
CA GLN A 19 7.53 0.54 1.73
C GLN A 19 6.11 0.10 1.36
N VAL A 20 5.61 0.63 0.25
CA VAL A 20 4.36 0.16 -0.37
C VAL A 20 4.74 -0.84 -1.46
N VAL A 21 4.27 -2.07 -1.32
CA VAL A 21 4.72 -3.22 -2.10
C VAL A 21 3.54 -3.91 -2.75
N LYS A 22 3.65 -4.22 -4.04
CA LYS A 22 2.67 -5.04 -4.75
C LYS A 22 3.27 -6.39 -5.11
N TYR A 23 2.73 -7.45 -4.51
CA TYR A 23 3.13 -8.81 -4.77
C TYR A 23 2.57 -9.31 -6.10
N THR A 24 3.39 -10.04 -6.85
CA THR A 24 3.07 -10.52 -8.20
C THR A 24 3.06 -12.05 -8.29
N GLY A 25 3.05 -12.74 -7.14
CA GLY A 25 3.08 -14.19 -7.04
C GLY A 25 4.48 -14.75 -6.81
N TYR A 26 4.67 -16.03 -7.11
CA TYR A 26 5.91 -16.76 -6.88
C TYR A 26 6.66 -17.00 -8.18
N ARG A 27 7.99 -16.99 -8.12
CA ARG A 27 8.86 -17.48 -9.19
C ARG A 27 9.85 -18.49 -8.63
N PHE A 28 10.24 -19.47 -9.43
CA PHE A 28 11.29 -20.40 -9.05
C PHE A 28 12.66 -19.72 -9.12
N ASP A 29 13.38 -19.65 -7.99
CA ASP A 29 14.75 -19.18 -7.93
C ASP A 29 15.72 -20.36 -8.04
N LYS A 30 16.44 -20.45 -9.16
CA LYS A 30 17.39 -21.54 -9.43
C LYS A 30 18.59 -21.55 -8.48
N LYS A 31 18.98 -20.41 -7.90
CA LYS A 31 20.13 -20.32 -6.97
C LYS A 31 19.76 -20.83 -5.59
N LEU A 32 18.52 -20.56 -5.16
CA LEU A 32 17.98 -21.01 -3.89
C LEU A 32 17.23 -22.35 -3.97
N ASN A 33 17.07 -22.88 -5.19
CA ASN A 33 16.34 -24.10 -5.52
C ASN A 33 14.94 -24.17 -4.87
N ARG A 34 14.23 -23.04 -4.88
CA ARG A 34 12.89 -22.90 -4.28
C ARG A 34 12.11 -21.80 -4.94
N ASP A 35 10.79 -21.82 -4.78
CA ASP A 35 9.94 -20.69 -5.12
C ASP A 35 10.17 -19.52 -4.15
N VAL A 36 10.32 -18.33 -4.72
CA VAL A 36 10.45 -17.09 -3.97
C VAL A 36 9.30 -16.15 -4.32
N GLU A 37 8.76 -15.50 -3.29
CA GLU A 37 7.72 -14.50 -3.46
C GLU A 37 8.30 -13.28 -4.16
N THR A 38 7.65 -12.87 -5.26
CA THR A 38 8.05 -11.71 -6.05
C THR A 38 7.16 -10.53 -5.76
N TYR A 39 7.76 -9.36 -5.72
CA TYR A 39 7.05 -8.12 -5.50
C TYR A 39 7.74 -6.94 -6.17
N ASN A 40 6.96 -5.90 -6.41
CA ASN A 40 7.43 -4.60 -6.87
C ASN A 40 7.28 -3.59 -5.74
N VAL A 41 8.36 -2.88 -5.42
CA VAL A 41 8.31 -1.72 -4.54
C VAL A 41 7.73 -0.54 -5.33
N LEU A 42 6.58 -0.04 -4.91
CA LEU A 42 5.88 1.07 -5.56
C LEU A 42 6.36 2.42 -5.06
N ALA A 43 6.63 2.54 -3.76
CA ALA A 43 7.11 3.76 -3.12
C ALA A 43 7.67 3.49 -1.71
N ASN A 44 8.57 4.36 -1.26
CA ASN A 44 9.19 4.32 0.07
C ASN A 44 8.87 5.59 0.86
N PHE A 45 8.67 5.46 2.17
CA PHE A 45 8.30 6.54 3.07
C PHE A 45 8.97 6.39 4.43
N GLN A 46 9.25 7.52 5.07
CA GLN A 46 9.77 7.55 6.44
C GLN A 46 8.68 7.36 7.50
N THR A 47 7.41 7.52 7.12
CA THR A 47 6.27 7.41 8.04
C THR A 47 5.12 6.66 7.39
N VAL A 48 4.38 5.92 8.22
CA VAL A 48 3.10 5.28 7.86
C VAL A 48 2.14 6.27 7.20
N LYS A 49 2.04 7.48 7.75
CA LYS A 49 1.16 8.53 7.25
C LYS A 49 1.51 8.91 5.80
N GLY A 50 2.79 8.88 5.45
CA GLY A 50 3.26 9.06 4.07
C GLY A 50 2.74 7.96 3.14
N CYS A 51 2.82 6.69 3.55
CA CYS A 51 2.26 5.56 2.80
C CYS A 51 0.76 5.71 2.59
N ALA A 52 0.02 5.99 3.67
CA ALA A 52 -1.43 6.14 3.64
C ALA A 52 -1.86 7.24 2.67
N LYS A 53 -1.23 8.41 2.76
CA LYS A 53 -1.50 9.54 1.86
C LYS A 53 -1.21 9.19 0.40
N TRP A 54 -0.10 8.51 0.12
CA TRP A 54 0.25 8.12 -1.24
C TRP A 54 -0.74 7.11 -1.82
N ILE A 55 -1.15 6.11 -1.04
CA ILE A 55 -2.15 5.11 -1.46
C ILE A 55 -3.49 5.79 -1.77
N SER A 56 -3.95 6.67 -0.87
CA SER A 56 -5.19 7.43 -1.06
C SER A 56 -5.16 8.26 -2.35
N LEU A 57 -4.06 9.00 -2.61
CA LEU A 57 -3.97 9.92 -3.74
C LEU A 57 -3.60 9.24 -5.07
N SER A 58 -2.76 8.21 -5.05
CA SER A 58 -2.19 7.64 -6.27
C SER A 58 -3.00 6.47 -6.83
N LEU A 59 -3.66 5.72 -5.95
CA LEU A 59 -4.44 4.54 -6.33
C LEU A 59 -5.94 4.84 -6.25
N LYS A 60 -6.42 5.32 -5.10
CA LYS A 60 -7.87 5.45 -4.88
C LYS A 60 -8.51 6.68 -5.50
N VAL A 61 -7.84 7.83 -5.51
CA VAL A 61 -8.35 9.00 -6.23
C VAL A 61 -8.43 8.74 -7.74
N LYS A 62 -7.47 7.98 -8.31
CA LYS A 62 -7.51 7.61 -9.74
C LYS A 62 -8.68 6.68 -10.08
N GLU A 63 -9.08 5.83 -9.15
CA GLU A 63 -10.20 4.90 -9.31
C GLU A 63 -11.53 5.48 -8.78
N SER A 64 -11.53 6.72 -8.27
CA SER A 64 -12.72 7.31 -7.68
C SER A 64 -13.74 7.65 -8.77
N THR A 65 -14.98 7.22 -8.54
CA THR A 65 -16.14 7.57 -9.36
C THR A 65 -16.85 8.82 -8.84
N ALA A 66 -16.22 9.59 -7.93
CA ALA A 66 -16.79 10.80 -7.38
C ALA A 66 -17.11 11.81 -8.49
N ALA A 67 -18.36 12.27 -8.54
CA ALA A 67 -18.83 13.22 -9.54
C ALA A 67 -18.49 14.66 -9.15
N THR A 68 -18.16 14.90 -7.88
CA THR A 68 -17.83 16.22 -7.35
C THR A 68 -16.55 16.21 -6.51
N LEU A 69 -15.89 17.37 -6.44
CA LEU A 69 -14.71 17.56 -5.59
C LEU A 69 -15.01 17.31 -4.11
N LYS A 70 -16.24 17.58 -3.66
CA LYS A 70 -16.68 17.35 -2.29
C LYS A 70 -16.71 15.85 -1.95
N GLU A 71 -17.25 15.04 -2.85
CA GLU A 71 -17.28 13.57 -2.73
C GLU A 71 -15.86 13.00 -2.71
N LEU A 72 -15.00 13.47 -3.62
CA LEU A 72 -13.61 13.02 -3.69
C LEU A 72 -12.84 13.28 -2.39
N VAL A 73 -13.02 14.47 -1.80
CA VAL A 73 -12.40 14.82 -0.51
C VAL A 73 -12.91 13.95 0.63
N GLN A 74 -14.18 13.55 0.62
CA GLN A 74 -14.74 12.65 1.63
C GLN A 74 -14.19 11.23 1.50
N ASP A 75 -14.03 10.72 0.27
CA ASP A 75 -13.47 9.40 0.03
C ASP A 75 -12.01 9.31 0.49
N VAL A 76 -11.19 10.30 0.15
CA VAL A 76 -9.78 10.36 0.60
C VAL A 76 -9.69 10.29 2.13
N LYS A 77 -10.49 11.08 2.85
CA LYS A 77 -10.50 11.07 4.33
C LYS A 77 -10.94 9.72 4.90
N ARG A 78 -11.88 9.04 4.24
CA ARG A 78 -12.35 7.70 4.67
C ARG A 78 -11.24 6.66 4.54
N ILE A 79 -10.49 6.71 3.44
CA ILE A 79 -9.37 5.80 3.17
C ILE A 79 -8.22 6.06 4.14
N GLU A 80 -7.85 7.34 4.35
CA GLU A 80 -6.82 7.72 5.33
C GLU A 80 -7.17 7.17 6.71
N LYS A 81 -8.41 7.35 7.17
CA LYS A 81 -8.88 6.83 8.46
C LYS A 81 -8.89 5.30 8.54
N TYR A 82 -9.25 4.61 7.46
CA TYR A 82 -9.22 3.14 7.40
C TYR A 82 -7.78 2.61 7.56
N ILE A 83 -6.84 3.22 6.84
CA ILE A 83 -5.42 2.83 6.89
C ILE A 83 -4.84 3.12 8.28
N GLU A 84 -5.12 4.29 8.87
CA GLU A 84 -4.69 4.63 10.23
C GLU A 84 -5.20 3.61 11.28
N ASN A 85 -6.48 3.23 11.20
CA ASN A 85 -7.06 2.22 12.08
C ASN A 85 -6.43 0.83 11.91
N LYS A 86 -5.98 0.49 10.70
CA LYS A 86 -5.31 -0.78 10.38
C LYS A 86 -3.83 -0.79 10.76
N ILE A 87 -3.28 0.30 11.31
CA ILE A 87 -1.85 0.37 11.65
C ILE A 87 -1.63 0.67 13.13
N ASN A 88 -2.52 1.43 13.77
CA ASN A 88 -2.41 1.77 15.20
C ASN A 88 -2.96 0.66 16.14
N PHE A 89 -2.69 -0.62 15.88
CA PHE A 89 -3.08 -1.72 16.77
C PHE A 89 -2.34 -1.69 18.12
#